data_AF-A0A355Q6R1-F1
#
_entry.id   AF-A0A355Q6R1-F1
#
_cell.length_a   1.000
_cell.length_b   1.000
_cell.length_c   1.000
_cell.angle_alpha   90.00
_cell.angle_beta   90.00
_cell.angle_gamma   90.00
#
_symmetry.space_group_name_H-M   'P 1'
#
loop_
_entity.id
_entity.type
_entity.pdbx_description
1 polymer ?
#
loop_
_entity_poly.entity_id
_entity_poly.type
_entity_poly.pdbx_seq_one_letter_code
_entity_poly.pdbx_strand_id
1 'polypeptide(L)' 'MTKAEAFDKAWKLATKGDFSLYDEIVHPDYESINLGVKVDREVSKAVLQDIGTHGKLGPFRVIYENEDFVC' A
#
# COMPACT_ATOMS: atom_id res chain seq x y z
N MET A 1 7.89 1.20 14.39
CA MET A 1 7.53 2.00 13.21
C MET A 1 6.21 2.67 13.51
N THR A 2 6.04 3.92 13.10
CA THR A 2 4.70 4.54 13.04
C THR A 2 3.86 3.88 11.94
N LYS A 3 2.54 4.11 11.90
CA LYS A 3 1.66 3.61 10.82
C LYS A 3 2.14 4.14 9.47
N ALA A 4 2.57 5.40 9.42
CA ALA A 4 3.09 6.01 8.20
C ALA A 4 4.41 5.36 7.73
N GLU A 5 5.33 5.07 8.65
CA GLU A 5 6.57 4.34 8.34
C GLU A 5 6.29 2.91 7.87
N ALA A 6 5.33 2.22 8.49
CA ALA A 6 4.92 0.89 8.09
C ALA A 6 4.31 0.88 6.68
N PHE A 7 3.44 1.85 6.37
CA PHE A 7 2.86 2.05 5.05
C PHE A 7 3.93 2.30 3.97
N ASP A 8 4.82 3.27 4.18
CA ASP A 8 5.88 3.59 3.20
C ASP A 8 6.78 2.37 2.94
N LYS A 9 7.16 1.66 4.00
CA LYS A 9 7.96 0.44 3.89
C LYS A 9 7.21 -0.66 3.13
N ALA A 10 5.94 -0.90 3.46
CA ALA A 10 5.12 -1.93 2.83
C ALA A 10 4.97 -1.68 1.33
N TRP A 11 4.69 -0.45 0.90
CA TRP A 11 4.54 -0.11 -0.51
C TRP A 11 5.86 -0.28 -1.27
N LYS A 12 6.98 0.15 -0.69
CA LYS A 12 8.32 -0.04 -1.30
C LYS A 12 8.71 -1.51 -1.43
N LEU A 13 8.32 -2.36 -0.48
CA LEU A 13 8.55 -3.81 -0.56
C LEU A 13 7.62 -4.46 -1.59
N ALA A 14 6.34 -4.08 -1.61
CA ALA A 14 5.34 -4.59 -2.53
C ALA A 14 5.72 -4.33 -4.00
N THR A 15 6.30 -3.16 -4.32
CA THR A 15 6.85 -2.89 -5.66
C THR A 15 8.00 -3.81 -6.08
N LYS A 16 8.58 -4.56 -5.15
CA LYS A 16 9.63 -5.56 -5.40
C LYS A 16 9.11 -6.99 -5.33
N GLY A 17 7.79 -7.18 -5.21
CA GLY A 17 7.14 -8.47 -5.04
C GLY A 17 7.20 -9.04 -3.61
N ASP A 18 7.65 -8.27 -2.62
CA ASP A 18 7.59 -8.66 -1.21
C ASP A 18 6.35 -8.07 -0.56
N PHE A 19 5.34 -8.92 -0.36
CA PHE A 19 4.05 -8.52 0.21
C PHE A 19 3.93 -8.80 1.71
N SER A 20 4.99 -9.28 2.38
CA SER A 20 4.92 -9.69 3.79
C SER A 20 4.33 -8.63 4.71
N LEU A 21 4.86 -7.40 4.64
CA LEU A 21 4.38 -6.28 5.46
C LEU A 21 3.07 -5.70 4.94
N TYR A 22 2.83 -5.72 3.62
CA TYR A 22 1.55 -5.32 3.05
C TYR A 22 0.42 -6.20 3.59
N ASP A 23 0.66 -7.51 3.65
CA ASP A 23 -0.31 -8.51 4.10
C ASP A 23 -0.63 -8.41 5.60
N GLU A 24 0.27 -7.83 6.38
CA GLU A 24 0.10 -7.55 7.81
C GLU A 24 -0.77 -6.30 8.05
N ILE A 25 -0.54 -5.23 7.28
CA ILE A 25 -1.14 -3.91 7.57
C ILE A 25 -2.41 -3.60 6.77
N VAL A 26 -2.62 -4.28 5.64
CA VAL A 26 -3.82 -4.07 4.80
C VAL A 26 -4.91 -5.04 5.23
N HIS A 27 -6.09 -4.48 5.52
CA HIS A 27 -7.25 -5.28 5.95
C HIS A 27 -7.60 -6.35 4.89
N PRO A 28 -7.94 -7.60 5.28
CA PRO A 28 -8.32 -8.64 4.34
C PRO A 28 -9.47 -8.26 3.41
N ASP A 29 -10.43 -7.50 3.92
CA ASP A 29 -11.60 -7.03 3.18
C ASP A 29 -11.38 -5.66 2.49
N TYR A 30 -10.13 -5.23 2.32
CA TYR A 30 -9.82 -4.00 1.60
C TYR A 30 -10.39 -4.04 0.18
N GLU A 31 -11.15 -3.00 -0.17
CA GLU A 31 -11.59 -2.71 -1.53
C GLU A 31 -11.60 -1.21 -1.79
N SER A 32 -11.40 -0.84 -3.06
CA SER A 32 -11.53 0.54 -3.54
C SER A 32 -11.99 0.57 -4.99
N ILE A 33 -12.37 1.74 -5.48
CA ILE A 33 -12.60 2.01 -6.90
C ILE A 33 -11.53 2.97 -7.39
N ASN A 34 -10.75 2.55 -8.38
CA ASN A 34 -9.75 3.39 -9.03
C ASN A 34 -10.05 3.46 -10.54
N LEU A 35 -10.29 4.66 -11.07
CA LEU A 35 -10.66 4.89 -12.47
C LEU A 35 -11.84 4.01 -12.96
N GLY A 36 -12.81 3.75 -12.07
CA GLY A 36 -13.98 2.90 -12.38
C GLY A 36 -13.72 1.38 -12.28
N VAL A 37 -12.50 0.97 -11.93
CA VAL A 37 -12.12 -0.43 -11.72
C VAL A 37 -12.15 -0.76 -10.23
N LYS A 38 -12.77 -1.89 -9.87
CA LYS A 38 -12.69 -2.42 -8.51
C LYS A 38 -11.28 -2.96 -8.25
N VAL A 39 -10.65 -2.45 -7.19
CA VAL A 39 -9.33 -2.86 -6.73
C VAL A 39 -9.49 -3.44 -5.34
N ASP A 40 -9.47 -4.77 -5.26
CA ASP A 40 -9.32 -5.49 -4.01
C ASP A 40 -7.83 -5.66 -3.64
N ARG A 41 -7.58 -6.36 -2.55
CA ARG A 41 -6.24 -6.63 -2.03
C ARG A 41 -5.33 -7.34 -3.05
N GLU A 42 -5.83 -8.29 -3.83
CA GLU A 42 -5.02 -9.05 -4.78
C GLU A 42 -4.76 -8.24 -6.06
N VAL A 43 -5.76 -7.49 -6.53
CA VAL A 43 -5.57 -6.53 -7.63
C VAL A 43 -4.55 -5.45 -7.24
N SER A 44 -4.60 -4.95 -6.00
CA SER A 44 -3.64 -3.96 -5.48
C SER A 44 -2.20 -4.49 -5.50
N LYS A 45 -1.97 -5.75 -5.14
CA LYS A 45 -0.65 -6.40 -5.24
C LYS A 45 -0.14 -6.43 -6.69
N ALA A 46 -0.99 -6.83 -7.63
CA ALA A 46 -0.63 -6.86 -9.05
C ALA A 46 -0.28 -5.47 -9.58
N VAL A 47 -1.05 -4.44 -9.20
CA VAL A 47 -0.78 -3.04 -9.56
C VAL A 47 0.55 -2.56 -8.96
N LEU A 48 0.83 -2.86 -7.68
CA LEU A 48 2.10 -2.45 -7.04
C LEU A 48 3.30 -3.13 -7.70
N GLN A 49 3.18 -4.40 -8.06
CA GLN A 49 4.23 -5.11 -8.78
C GLN A 49 4.49 -4.49 -10.15
N ASP A 50 3.43 -4.15 -10.90
CA ASP A 50 3.54 -3.47 -12.19
C ASP A 50 4.16 -2.06 -12.07
N ILE A 51 3.80 -1.29 -11.03
CA ILE A 51 4.47 0.00 -10.74
C ILE A 51 5.99 -0.19 -10.56
N GLY A 52 6.40 -1.27 -9.90
CA GLY A 52 7.80 -1.61 -9.67
C GLY A 52 8.58 -1.97 -10.94
N THR A 53 7.91 -2.44 -12.00
CA THR A 53 8.57 -2.71 -13.30
C THR A 53 8.80 -1.43 -14.09
N HIS A 54 7.96 -0.42 -13.89
CA HIS A 54 7.99 0.86 -14.62
C HIS A 54 8.72 1.98 -13.89
N GLY A 55 9.02 1.82 -12.59
CA GLY A 55 9.66 2.88 -11.82
C GLY A 55 10.02 2.52 -10.38
N LYS A 56 10.36 3.56 -9.61
CA LYS A 56 10.66 3.45 -8.18
C LYS A 56 9.84 4.48 -7.42
N LEU A 57 9.34 4.09 -6.25
CA LEU A 57 8.70 5.02 -5.33
C LEU A 57 9.74 6.03 -4.81
N GLY A 58 9.42 7.31 -4.96
CA GLY A 58 10.26 8.42 -4.53
C GLY A 58 10.23 8.65 -3.02
N PRO A 59 10.76 9.80 -2.56
CA PRO A 59 10.68 10.21 -1.17
C PRO A 59 9.23 10.29 -0.69
N PHE A 60 8.98 9.80 0.52
CA PHE A 60 7.68 9.87 1.19
C PHE A 60 7.72 10.94 2.27
N ARG A 61 6.60 11.67 2.44
CA ARG A 61 6.40 12.61 3.54
C ARG A 61 5.09 12.31 4.23
N VAL A 62 5.09 12.31 5.56
CA VAL A 62 3.86 12.20 6.35
C VAL A 62 3.10 13.51 6.25
N ILE A 63 1.85 13.46 5.79
CA ILE A 63 0.94 14.62 5.74
C ILE A 63 -0.01 14.60 6.95
N TYR A 64 -0.45 13.40 7.33
CA TYR A 64 -1.33 13.16 8.46
C TYR A 64 -1.12 11.74 8.98
N GLU A 65 -1.10 11.59 10.30
CA GLU A 65 -1.10 10.31 11.00
C GLU A 65 -1.90 10.50 12.29
N ASN A 66 -2.77 9.54 12.61
CA ASN A 66 -3.55 9.55 13.84
C ASN A 66 -3.56 8.16 14.46
N GLU A 67 -3.49 8.12 15.79
CA GLU A 67 -3.65 6.90 16.57
C GLU A 67 -5.13 6.55 16.73
N ASP A 68 -6.00 7.56 16.82
CA ASP A 68 -7.45 7.40 16.92
C ASP A 68 -8.05 6.98 15.58
N PHE A 69 -8.64 5.78 15.54
CA PHE A 69 -9.38 5.29 14.39
C PHE A 69 -10.70 6.06 14.28
N VAL A 70 -10.76 7.03 13.35
CA VAL A 70 -12.01 7.60 12.86
C VAL A 70 -12.37 6.83 11.60
N CYS A 71 -13.39 5.98 11.75
CA CYS A 71 -13.97 5.07 10.75
C CYS A 71 -13.94 5.56 9.30
#